data_AF-A0AAE0JK46-F1
#
_entry.id   AF-A0AAE0JK46-F1
#
_cell.length_a   1.000
_cell.length_b   1.000
_cell.length_c   1.000
_cell.angle_alpha   90.00
_cell.angle_beta   90.00
_cell.angle_gamma   90.00
#
_symmetry.space_group_name_H-M   'P 1'
#
loop_
_entity.id
_entity.type
_entity.pdbx_description
1 polymer ?
#
loop_
_entity_poly.entity_id
_entity_poly.type
_entity_poly.pdbx_seq_one_letter_code
_entity_poly.pdbx_strand_id
1 'polypeptide(L)'
;MPTSLTIHLVNTSPTPHIPIHAYITGLAIPSMARVFIQSDGRTTYFPPSPPPGKILQPFPVDCAIPVPPGPHPTVVTIPRIAGGRIWFCQGDKKLKFMLNPGGPGGGAALVEPSVLNPSDPNRDVDFAFCEFTLNDHQLFANISYVDFVPRLPIALTLVEKGTRKLQHVSGMRPDGLERIAQGLREQAARDGWPWDKLVVERPGMDRPLRVLAPTHGDAVGAKFDGYFEPFVDKVWERYCHFGKPCHGNGVAFGTDKPPGPPPGPRPGDAPGDRPPGPPPGPRPGDGPNGAPPRFGLRHVLQKFHNHYHHSHNGHATAPQQHNYYLGQQHYYYPGQQPPAPAPPPPPPQPQTQTHHLRINTQAGPGILTGHIPHRPSDPLLIGPEPFHRPTTADIFGCNSGPFTTGPNAVRNAIIPRLAAAFQRSSIIDCEDQPSDVETFYRWHADGRPTNHYARVVHEWNADGKGYAFAYDDVQRDGGRDQSGKVEGGQVEVWVVEVGGGNIWVG
;
A
#
# COMPACT_ATOMS: atom_id res chain seq x y z
N MET A 1 4.15 9.54 24.00
CA MET A 1 4.07 8.06 24.08
C MET A 1 4.98 7.48 25.15
N PRO A 2 4.62 6.33 25.76
CA PRO A 2 5.51 5.63 26.69
C PRO A 2 6.79 5.13 26.00
N THR A 3 7.80 4.74 26.78
CA THR A 3 9.06 4.15 26.28
C THR A 3 8.90 2.69 25.86
N SER A 4 7.86 2.03 26.37
CA SER A 4 7.42 0.70 25.97
C SER A 4 5.89 0.63 25.92
N LEU A 5 5.35 -0.35 25.20
CA LEU A 5 3.92 -0.61 25.12
C LEU A 5 3.66 -2.09 25.40
N THR A 6 2.66 -2.38 26.23
CA THR A 6 2.13 -3.72 26.39
C THR A 6 1.08 -3.97 25.31
N ILE A 7 1.23 -5.08 24.60
CA ILE A 7 0.36 -5.49 23.49
C ILE A 7 -0.15 -6.90 23.75
N HIS A 8 -1.28 -7.23 23.13
CA HIS A 8 -1.92 -8.53 23.27
C HIS A 8 -1.86 -9.27 21.92
N LEU A 9 -1.24 -10.44 21.91
CA LEU A 9 -1.30 -11.35 20.77
C LEU A 9 -2.40 -12.40 21.03
N VAL A 10 -3.36 -12.52 20.12
CA VAL A 10 -4.52 -13.42 20.29
C VAL A 10 -4.57 -14.40 19.12
N ASN A 11 -4.63 -15.70 19.43
CA ASN A 11 -4.83 -16.73 18.42
C ASN A 11 -6.32 -17.05 18.32
N THR A 12 -6.92 -16.63 17.20
CA THR A 12 -8.31 -16.88 16.83
C THR A 12 -8.41 -17.90 15.69
N SER A 13 -7.37 -18.68 15.44
CA SER A 13 -7.34 -19.67 14.36
C SER A 13 -8.40 -20.76 14.55
N PRO A 14 -9.13 -21.16 13.49
CA PRO A 14 -10.08 -22.28 13.55
C PRO A 14 -9.38 -23.65 13.69
N THR A 15 -8.05 -23.69 13.63
CA THR A 15 -7.24 -24.90 13.78
C THR A 15 -6.41 -24.84 15.08
N PRO A 16 -7.03 -24.90 16.27
CA PRO A 16 -6.36 -24.66 17.55
C PRO A 16 -5.30 -25.72 17.90
N HIS A 17 -5.34 -26.89 17.27
CA HIS A 17 -4.35 -27.96 17.49
C HIS A 17 -3.03 -27.72 16.74
N ILE A 18 -2.98 -26.75 15.82
CA ILE A 18 -1.76 -26.41 15.07
C ILE A 18 -1.08 -25.23 15.77
N PRO A 19 0.18 -25.36 16.22
CA PRO A 19 0.85 -24.30 16.97
C PRO A 19 1.06 -23.04 16.12
N ILE A 20 0.95 -21.88 16.77
CA ILE A 20 1.32 -20.58 16.20
C ILE A 20 2.43 -19.95 17.06
N HIS A 21 3.47 -19.48 16.38
CA HIS A 21 4.58 -18.74 16.98
C HIS A 21 4.65 -17.34 16.40
N ALA A 22 4.94 -16.36 17.24
CA ALA A 22 5.19 -14.98 16.84
C ALA A 22 6.67 -14.61 16.97
N TYR A 23 7.10 -13.63 16.16
CA TYR A 23 8.40 -12.97 16.29
C TYR A 23 8.18 -11.47 16.17
N ILE A 24 8.87 -10.66 16.97
CA ILE A 24 8.77 -9.20 16.88
C ILE A 24 10.15 -8.64 16.62
N THR A 25 10.28 -7.88 15.53
CA THR A 25 11.58 -7.41 15.01
C THR A 25 11.47 -5.96 14.57
N GLY A 26 12.57 -5.19 14.61
CA GLY A 26 12.60 -3.85 14.03
C GLY A 26 13.90 -3.11 14.36
N LEU A 27 13.89 -1.78 14.33
CA LEU A 27 15.01 -0.95 14.80
C LEU A 27 14.62 -0.25 16.10
N ALA A 28 15.34 -0.49 17.19
CA ALA A 28 15.05 0.15 18.47
C ALA A 28 15.32 1.65 18.41
N ILE A 29 14.43 2.47 18.94
CA ILE A 29 14.62 3.92 19.03
C ILE A 29 15.17 4.26 20.43
N PRO A 30 16.21 5.11 20.57
CA PRO A 30 16.86 5.90 19.51
C PRO A 30 18.12 5.28 18.91
N SER A 31 18.58 4.12 19.39
CA SER A 31 19.86 3.53 18.95
C SER A 31 19.88 3.15 17.48
N MET A 32 18.71 2.96 16.87
CA MET A 32 18.47 2.41 15.54
C MET A 32 19.10 1.02 15.34
N ALA A 33 19.50 0.34 16.41
CA ALA A 33 20.05 -1.00 16.36
C ALA A 33 18.94 -2.02 16.10
N ARG A 34 19.24 -3.07 15.32
CA ARG A 34 18.32 -4.19 15.10
C ARG A 34 17.93 -4.80 16.46
N VAL A 35 16.63 -4.96 16.69
CA VAL A 35 16.07 -5.52 17.92
C VAL A 35 15.08 -6.63 17.61
N PHE A 36 15.08 -7.65 18.47
CA PHE A 36 14.08 -8.71 18.59
C PHE A 36 13.48 -8.70 20.00
N ILE A 37 12.26 -9.20 20.15
CA ILE A 37 11.72 -9.59 21.47
C ILE A 37 11.97 -11.10 21.64
N GLN A 38 12.54 -11.50 22.77
CA GLN A 38 12.80 -12.91 23.07
C GLN A 38 11.51 -13.69 23.33
N SER A 39 11.62 -15.02 23.43
CA SER A 39 10.50 -15.95 23.59
C SER A 39 9.66 -15.74 24.85
N ASP A 40 10.17 -15.01 25.85
CA ASP A 40 9.42 -14.59 27.05
C ASP A 40 8.44 -13.44 26.79
N GLY A 41 8.45 -12.86 25.58
CA GLY A 41 7.60 -11.75 25.18
C GLY A 41 7.96 -10.41 25.84
N ARG A 42 9.12 -10.28 26.49
CA ARG A 42 9.45 -9.08 27.27
C ARG A 42 10.88 -8.63 27.08
N THR A 43 11.83 -9.55 27.03
CA THR A 43 13.25 -9.22 26.98
C THR A 43 13.65 -8.81 25.56
N THR A 44 14.32 -7.67 25.44
CA THR A 44 14.86 -7.20 24.16
C THR A 44 16.18 -7.90 23.86
N TYR A 45 16.37 -8.32 22.61
CA TYR A 45 17.59 -8.94 22.12
C TYR A 45 18.15 -8.15 20.94
N PHE A 46 19.42 -7.78 21.05
CA PHE A 46 20.18 -7.07 20.01
C PHE A 46 21.19 -8.04 19.39
N PRO A 47 20.92 -8.62 18.21
CA PRO A 47 21.84 -9.56 17.59
C PRO A 47 23.19 -8.90 17.28
N PRO A 48 24.31 -9.53 17.65
CA PRO A 48 25.64 -9.01 17.32
C PRO A 48 25.86 -9.02 15.81
N SER A 49 26.56 -8.00 15.29
CA SER A 49 26.94 -7.99 13.88
C SER A 49 27.90 -9.16 13.59
N PRO A 50 27.65 -9.96 12.54
CA PRO A 50 28.66 -10.86 12.00
C PRO A 50 29.97 -10.15 11.66
N PRO A 51 31.11 -10.87 11.60
CA PRO A 51 32.35 -10.31 11.08
C PRO A 51 32.21 -9.78 9.65
N PRO A 52 32.98 -8.75 9.25
CA PRO A 52 32.97 -8.26 7.87
C PRO A 52 33.14 -9.39 6.84
N GLY A 53 32.34 -9.36 5.78
CA GLY A 53 32.34 -10.39 4.72
C GLY A 53 31.65 -11.71 5.07
N LYS A 54 31.19 -11.91 6.31
CA LYS A 54 30.41 -13.10 6.72
C LYS A 54 28.92 -12.83 6.62
N ILE A 55 28.35 -13.00 5.43
CA ILE A 55 26.91 -12.86 5.18
C ILE A 55 26.15 -14.16 5.48
N LEU A 56 24.82 -14.07 5.56
CA LEU A 56 23.88 -15.18 5.76
C LEU A 56 24.25 -16.05 6.96
N GLN A 57 24.64 -15.44 8.08
CA GLN A 57 24.93 -16.15 9.31
C GLN A 57 23.63 -16.52 10.04
N PRO A 58 23.52 -17.72 10.63
CA PRO A 58 22.32 -18.12 11.37
C PRO A 58 22.02 -17.17 12.53
N PHE A 59 20.73 -16.88 12.76
CA PHE A 59 20.32 -16.14 13.94
C PHE A 59 20.57 -16.99 15.21
N PRO A 60 21.26 -16.46 16.23
CA PRO A 60 21.83 -17.28 17.32
C PRO A 60 20.86 -17.65 18.44
N VAL A 61 19.67 -17.04 18.51
CA VAL A 61 18.72 -17.20 19.63
C VAL A 61 17.32 -17.52 19.08
N ASP A 62 16.63 -18.49 19.68
CA ASP A 62 15.22 -18.74 19.36
C ASP A 62 14.32 -17.70 20.04
N CYS A 63 13.87 -16.72 19.25
CA CYS A 63 12.96 -15.65 19.68
C CYS A 63 11.47 -15.99 19.43
N ALA A 64 11.11 -17.25 19.19
CA ALA A 64 9.72 -17.65 18.97
C ALA A 64 8.88 -17.46 20.24
N ILE A 65 7.89 -16.57 20.18
CA ILE A 65 6.91 -16.33 21.24
C ILE A 65 5.69 -17.23 20.98
N PRO A 66 5.34 -18.18 21.86
CA PRO A 66 4.14 -19.00 21.69
C PRO A 66 2.85 -18.16 21.75
N VAL A 67 1.91 -18.42 20.82
CA VAL A 67 0.57 -17.80 20.82
C VAL A 67 -0.48 -18.93 20.89
N PRO A 68 -0.74 -19.49 22.08
CA PRO A 68 -1.68 -20.59 22.23
C PRO A 68 -3.10 -20.13 21.89
N PRO A 69 -3.96 -21.03 21.36
CA PRO A 69 -5.38 -20.73 21.21
C PRO A 69 -6.03 -20.56 22.58
N GLY A 70 -7.04 -19.69 22.65
CA GLY A 70 -7.85 -19.57 23.86
C GLY A 70 -8.32 -18.14 24.15
N PRO A 71 -9.05 -17.95 25.26
CA PRO A 71 -9.65 -16.67 25.61
C PRO A 71 -8.64 -15.67 26.19
N HIS A 72 -7.42 -16.12 26.52
CA HIS A 72 -6.39 -15.28 27.13
C HIS A 72 -5.32 -14.90 26.11
N PRO A 73 -4.97 -13.61 25.98
CA PRO A 73 -3.91 -13.18 25.09
C PRO A 73 -2.53 -13.60 25.61
N THR A 74 -1.59 -13.83 24.69
CA THR A 74 -0.16 -13.74 25.01
C THR A 74 0.20 -12.26 25.18
N VAL A 75 0.56 -11.87 26.40
CA VAL A 75 0.91 -10.49 26.73
C VAL A 75 2.38 -10.24 26.45
N VAL A 76 2.67 -9.25 25.62
CA VAL A 76 4.02 -8.92 25.15
C VAL A 76 4.33 -7.46 25.42
N THR A 77 5.58 -7.15 25.76
CA THR A 77 6.06 -5.77 25.92
C THR A 77 7.05 -5.43 24.82
N ILE A 78 6.76 -4.37 24.07
CA ILE A 78 7.63 -3.86 23.01
C ILE A 78 8.24 -2.50 23.41
N PRO A 79 9.52 -2.23 23.10
CA PRO A 79 10.07 -0.87 23.20
C PRO A 79 9.60 -0.02 22.01
N ARG A 80 10.01 1.24 21.98
CA ARG A 80 9.91 2.05 20.76
C ARG A 80 10.72 1.40 19.62
N ILE A 81 10.05 1.17 18.50
CA ILE A 81 10.59 0.46 17.34
C ILE A 81 10.19 1.22 16.07
N ALA A 82 11.17 1.53 15.21
CA ALA A 82 10.94 1.97 13.85
C ALA A 82 10.94 0.77 12.88
N GLY A 83 10.04 0.77 11.91
CA GLY A 83 9.95 -0.30 10.89
C GLY A 83 9.82 -1.69 11.52
N GLY A 84 8.95 -1.78 12.51
CA GLY A 84 8.68 -3.01 13.25
C GLY A 84 7.80 -3.96 12.45
N ARG A 85 8.01 -5.26 12.66
CA ARG A 85 7.14 -6.34 12.17
C ARG A 85 6.80 -7.29 13.29
N ILE A 86 5.53 -7.69 13.35
CA ILE A 86 5.07 -8.83 14.13
C ILE A 86 4.78 -9.93 13.12
N TRP A 87 5.64 -10.95 13.12
CA TRP A 87 5.53 -12.13 12.27
C TRP A 87 4.75 -13.19 13.02
N PHE A 88 3.94 -13.97 12.30
CA PHE A 88 3.31 -15.18 12.81
C PHE A 88 3.62 -16.33 11.86
N CYS A 89 3.99 -17.50 12.38
CA CYS A 89 4.05 -18.72 11.60
C CYS A 89 3.25 -19.85 12.24
N GLN A 90 2.67 -20.71 11.41
CA GLN A 90 1.82 -21.82 11.83
C GLN A 90 2.45 -23.18 11.47
N GLY A 91 2.31 -24.14 12.39
CA GLY A 91 2.75 -25.53 12.23
C GLY A 91 4.12 -25.80 12.84
N ASP A 92 4.68 -26.98 12.54
CA ASP A 92 5.89 -27.48 13.20
C ASP A 92 7.17 -26.74 12.80
N LYS A 93 7.14 -25.99 11.68
CA LYS A 93 8.27 -25.21 11.20
C LYS A 93 8.20 -23.78 11.74
N LYS A 94 9.25 -23.39 12.46
CA LYS A 94 9.54 -22.02 12.88
C LYS A 94 10.18 -21.20 11.76
N LEU A 95 10.03 -19.87 11.81
CA LEU A 95 10.74 -18.96 10.91
C LEU A 95 12.24 -18.97 11.21
N LYS A 96 13.05 -18.95 10.15
CA LYS A 96 14.51 -18.82 10.20
C LYS A 96 14.91 -17.43 9.73
N PHE A 97 15.64 -16.71 10.58
CA PHE A 97 16.24 -15.43 10.26
C PHE A 97 17.73 -15.60 10.04
N MET A 98 18.32 -14.76 9.18
CA MET A 98 19.77 -14.73 8.97
C MET A 98 20.32 -13.32 9.23
N LEU A 99 21.62 -13.21 9.46
CA LEU A 99 22.31 -11.98 9.76
C LEU A 99 23.43 -11.71 8.74
N ASN A 100 23.50 -10.46 8.30
CA ASN A 100 24.59 -9.89 7.54
C ASN A 100 25.34 -8.85 8.41
N PRO A 101 26.62 -8.56 8.13
CA PRO A 101 27.35 -7.50 8.81
C PRO A 101 26.81 -6.11 8.44
N GLY A 102 27.06 -5.11 9.28
CA GLY A 102 26.88 -3.69 8.93
C GLY A 102 25.41 -3.24 8.86
N GLY A 103 24.60 -3.62 9.85
CA GLY A 103 23.23 -3.15 9.98
C GLY A 103 23.09 -1.74 10.54
N PRO A 104 21.87 -1.18 10.52
CA PRO A 104 21.55 0.10 11.16
C PRO A 104 21.94 0.12 12.66
N GLY A 105 22.27 1.31 13.17
CA GLY A 105 22.65 1.51 14.57
C GLY A 105 23.92 0.78 15.01
N GLY A 106 24.76 0.34 14.06
CA GLY A 106 25.99 -0.41 14.32
C GLY A 106 25.78 -1.90 14.65
N GLY A 107 24.54 -2.41 14.54
CA GLY A 107 24.20 -3.81 14.80
C GLY A 107 24.28 -4.70 13.56
N ALA A 108 23.68 -5.89 13.64
CA ALA A 108 23.53 -6.78 12.49
C ALA A 108 22.47 -6.30 11.50
N ALA A 109 22.71 -6.50 10.19
CA ALA A 109 21.70 -6.37 9.17
C ALA A 109 20.84 -7.64 9.14
N LEU A 110 19.55 -7.51 9.44
CA LEU A 110 18.62 -8.64 9.39
C LEU A 110 18.33 -9.02 7.93
N VAL A 111 18.44 -10.32 7.63
CA VAL A 111 17.90 -10.93 6.43
C VAL A 111 16.56 -11.55 6.82
N GLU A 112 15.50 -10.96 6.32
CA GLU A 112 14.12 -11.35 6.60
C GLU A 112 13.70 -12.56 5.75
N PRO A 113 12.67 -13.32 6.19
CA PRO A 113 12.12 -14.42 5.41
C PRO A 113 11.76 -14.01 3.98
N SER A 114 12.27 -14.74 2.98
CA SER A 114 11.88 -14.53 1.58
C SER A 114 10.92 -15.61 1.09
N VAL A 115 9.80 -15.18 0.52
CA VAL A 115 8.88 -16.06 -0.22
C VAL A 115 9.25 -16.20 -1.70
N LEU A 116 10.22 -15.41 -2.17
CA LEU A 116 10.57 -15.23 -3.57
C LEU A 116 11.79 -16.05 -3.99
N ASN A 117 12.74 -16.23 -3.07
CA ASN A 117 13.91 -17.05 -3.30
C ASN A 117 13.52 -18.54 -3.12
N PRO A 118 13.61 -19.38 -4.16
CA PRO A 118 13.24 -20.80 -4.06
C PRO A 118 14.05 -21.57 -3.02
N SER A 119 15.27 -21.12 -2.72
CA SER A 119 16.17 -21.75 -1.75
C SER A 119 16.02 -21.18 -0.33
N ASP A 120 15.12 -20.22 -0.10
CA ASP A 120 14.92 -19.66 1.24
C ASP A 120 14.33 -20.72 2.17
N PRO A 121 14.86 -20.90 3.40
CA PRO A 121 14.33 -21.88 4.34
C PRO A 121 12.88 -21.62 4.76
N ASN A 122 12.39 -20.40 4.58
CA ASN A 122 11.03 -19.98 4.90
C ASN A 122 10.08 -20.06 3.70
N ARG A 123 10.56 -20.44 2.50
CA ARG A 123 9.75 -20.54 1.28
C ARG A 123 8.47 -21.36 1.51
N ASP A 124 8.61 -22.44 2.29
CA ASP A 124 7.56 -23.39 2.66
C ASP A 124 7.12 -23.28 4.12
N VAL A 125 7.32 -22.14 4.77
CA VAL A 125 6.71 -21.87 6.08
C VAL A 125 5.39 -21.14 5.85
N ASP A 126 4.33 -21.53 6.55
CA ASP A 126 3.08 -20.78 6.54
C ASP A 126 3.22 -19.61 7.51
N PHE A 127 3.33 -18.39 6.97
CA PHE A 127 3.54 -17.21 7.79
C PHE A 127 2.82 -15.98 7.25
N ALA A 128 2.57 -15.05 8.14
CA ALA A 128 2.04 -13.71 7.90
C ALA A 128 2.85 -12.70 8.72
N PHE A 129 2.66 -11.41 8.42
CA PHE A 129 3.15 -10.34 9.28
C PHE A 129 2.27 -9.10 9.19
N CYS A 130 2.27 -8.31 10.25
CA CYS A 130 1.80 -6.93 10.24
C CYS A 130 2.97 -5.99 10.55
N GLU A 131 2.86 -4.75 10.12
CA GLU A 131 3.91 -3.74 10.26
C GLU A 131 3.50 -2.71 11.31
N PHE A 132 4.48 -2.12 11.98
CA PHE A 132 4.24 -1.04 12.93
C PHE A 132 5.43 -0.10 13.08
N THR A 133 5.16 1.08 13.63
CA THR A 133 6.17 1.95 14.23
C THR A 133 5.61 2.51 15.52
N LEU A 134 6.36 2.32 16.61
CA LEU A 134 6.10 2.94 17.90
C LEU A 134 7.21 3.95 18.17
N ASN A 135 6.90 5.25 18.08
CA ASN A 135 7.82 6.33 18.37
C ASN A 135 7.38 7.13 19.60
N ASP A 136 7.98 8.30 19.83
CA ASP A 136 7.67 9.22 20.92
C ASP A 136 6.33 9.95 20.76
N HIS A 137 5.80 10.02 19.54
CA HIS A 137 4.56 10.69 19.19
C HIS A 137 3.36 9.75 19.11
N GLN A 138 3.50 8.58 18.48
CA GLN A 138 2.39 7.66 18.23
C GLN A 138 2.81 6.21 17.97
N LEU A 139 1.82 5.31 18.02
CA LEU A 139 1.82 4.04 17.33
C LEU A 139 1.17 4.22 15.96
N PHE A 140 1.77 3.65 14.93
CA PHE A 140 1.15 3.39 13.64
C PHE A 140 1.31 1.90 13.36
N ALA A 141 0.24 1.20 12.99
CA ALA A 141 0.30 -0.22 12.63
C ALA A 141 -0.65 -0.53 11.47
N ASN A 142 -0.29 -1.50 10.63
CA ASN A 142 -1.09 -1.91 9.48
C ASN A 142 -0.93 -3.40 9.19
N ILE A 143 -2.00 -4.02 8.69
CA ILE A 143 -1.88 -5.28 7.95
C ILE A 143 -1.24 -5.00 6.59
N SER A 144 -0.59 -5.99 5.97
CA SER A 144 0.08 -5.79 4.69
C SER A 144 -0.08 -6.97 3.77
N TYR A 145 -0.41 -6.66 2.51
CA TYR A 145 -0.50 -7.58 1.38
C TYR A 145 0.35 -7.08 0.21
N VAL A 146 1.28 -6.15 0.44
CA VAL A 146 2.14 -5.57 -0.60
C VAL A 146 3.03 -6.64 -1.25
N ASP A 147 3.45 -7.64 -0.47
CA ASP A 147 4.29 -8.73 -0.96
C ASP A 147 3.46 -9.98 -1.29
N PHE A 148 2.57 -10.39 -0.39
CA PHE A 148 1.71 -11.54 -0.59
C PHE A 148 0.53 -11.55 0.37
N VAL A 149 -0.54 -12.27 0.00
CA VAL A 149 -1.64 -12.64 0.87
C VAL A 149 -1.31 -13.96 1.59
N PRO A 150 -1.26 -13.98 2.94
CA PRO A 150 -1.02 -15.19 3.71
C PRO A 150 -2.29 -16.01 3.97
N ARG A 151 -2.13 -17.28 4.35
CA ARG A 151 -3.20 -18.12 4.92
C ARG A 151 -3.61 -17.75 6.35
N LEU A 152 -2.77 -16.99 7.05
CA LEU A 152 -3.01 -16.54 8.41
C LEU A 152 -3.50 -15.09 8.36
N PRO A 153 -4.82 -14.83 8.39
CA PRO A 153 -5.33 -13.47 8.51
C PRO A 153 -4.83 -12.82 9.80
N ILE A 154 -4.55 -11.53 9.73
CA ILE A 154 -4.24 -10.71 10.90
C ILE A 154 -5.32 -9.64 11.02
N ALA A 155 -5.78 -9.40 12.25
CA ALA A 155 -6.64 -8.29 12.61
C ALA A 155 -5.93 -7.39 13.63
N LEU A 156 -6.27 -6.11 13.63
CA LEU A 156 -5.67 -5.10 14.51
C LEU A 156 -6.78 -4.36 15.25
N THR A 157 -6.67 -4.28 16.58
CA THR A 157 -7.53 -3.44 17.41
C THR A 157 -6.71 -2.50 18.26
N LEU A 158 -7.02 -1.21 18.21
CA LEU A 158 -6.37 -0.17 18.99
C LEU A 158 -7.41 0.58 19.81
N VAL A 159 -7.15 0.71 21.12
CA VAL A 159 -7.94 1.53 22.03
C VAL A 159 -7.08 2.68 22.53
N GLU A 160 -7.53 3.90 22.28
CA GLU A 160 -6.88 5.10 22.80
C GLU A 160 -7.20 5.32 24.28
N LYS A 161 -6.17 5.72 25.04
CA LYS A 161 -6.26 6.11 26.43
C LYS A 161 -7.08 7.39 26.57
N GLY A 162 -7.95 7.43 27.57
CA GLY A 162 -8.76 8.61 27.89
C GLY A 162 -9.98 8.76 26.98
N THR A 163 -9.79 8.95 25.67
CA THR A 163 -10.91 9.07 24.70
C THR A 163 -11.69 7.77 24.55
N ARG A 164 -11.04 6.61 24.80
CA ARG A 164 -11.58 5.27 24.58
C ARG A 164 -12.03 5.05 23.14
N LYS A 165 -11.50 5.84 22.19
CA LYS A 165 -11.75 5.65 20.76
C LYS A 165 -11.20 4.29 20.35
N LEU A 166 -12.09 3.47 19.78
CA LEU A 166 -11.77 2.17 19.20
C LEU A 166 -11.44 2.34 17.72
N GLN A 167 -10.31 1.79 17.29
CA GLN A 167 -9.99 1.58 15.88
C GLN A 167 -9.83 0.09 15.67
N HIS A 168 -10.36 -0.41 14.56
CA HIS A 168 -10.27 -1.82 14.21
C HIS A 168 -10.08 -2.02 12.71
N VAL A 169 -9.29 -3.03 12.39
CA VAL A 169 -9.08 -3.58 11.06
C VAL A 169 -9.29 -5.08 11.16
N SER A 170 -10.23 -5.58 10.37
CA SER A 170 -10.78 -6.94 10.50
C SER A 170 -9.90 -8.00 9.84
N GLY A 171 -9.16 -7.59 8.80
CA GLY A 171 -8.46 -8.52 7.92
C GLY A 171 -9.44 -9.44 7.19
N MET A 172 -8.98 -10.66 6.88
CA MET A 172 -9.77 -11.65 6.14
C MET A 172 -10.43 -12.66 7.07
N ARG A 173 -11.52 -13.25 6.58
CA ARG A 173 -12.07 -14.50 7.13
C ARG A 173 -11.06 -15.66 6.99
N PRO A 174 -11.23 -16.77 7.72
CA PRO A 174 -10.31 -17.91 7.63
C PRO A 174 -10.22 -18.54 6.23
N ASP A 175 -11.25 -18.41 5.38
CA ASP A 175 -11.27 -18.87 3.99
C ASP A 175 -10.85 -17.78 2.97
N GLY A 176 -10.39 -16.61 3.45
CA GLY A 176 -10.14 -15.45 2.59
C GLY A 176 -9.07 -15.68 1.53
N LEU A 177 -8.00 -16.42 1.84
CA LEU A 177 -6.96 -16.72 0.85
C LEU A 177 -7.53 -17.57 -0.30
N GLU A 178 -8.33 -18.58 0.02
CA GLU A 178 -8.95 -19.47 -0.93
C GLU A 178 -9.90 -18.70 -1.85
N ARG A 179 -10.67 -17.75 -1.29
CA ARG A 179 -11.55 -16.86 -2.06
C ARG A 179 -10.76 -15.92 -2.98
N ILE A 180 -9.65 -15.35 -2.50
CA ILE A 180 -8.78 -14.50 -3.32
C ILE A 180 -8.15 -15.31 -4.46
N ALA A 181 -7.61 -16.49 -4.14
CA ALA A 181 -7.04 -17.38 -5.15
C ALA A 181 -8.07 -17.77 -6.21
N GLN A 182 -9.32 -18.05 -5.80
CA GLN A 182 -10.41 -18.32 -6.72
C GLN A 182 -10.74 -17.09 -7.59
N GLY A 183 -10.86 -15.90 -7.01
CA GLY A 183 -11.13 -14.67 -7.76
C GLY A 183 -10.06 -14.35 -8.80
N LEU A 184 -8.78 -14.64 -8.51
CA LEU A 184 -7.69 -14.48 -9.47
C LEU A 184 -7.70 -15.52 -10.58
N ARG A 185 -8.04 -16.79 -10.27
CA ARG A 185 -8.23 -17.83 -11.29
C ARG A 185 -9.39 -17.48 -12.24
N GLU A 186 -10.49 -16.99 -11.68
CA GLU A 186 -11.62 -16.50 -12.48
C GLU A 186 -11.24 -15.30 -13.34
N GLN A 187 -10.42 -14.39 -12.81
CA GLN A 187 -9.92 -13.26 -13.59
C GLN A 187 -9.05 -13.72 -14.77
N ALA A 188 -8.08 -14.61 -14.53
CA ALA A 188 -7.24 -15.18 -15.57
C ALA A 188 -8.06 -15.90 -16.65
N ALA A 189 -9.11 -16.62 -16.27
CA ALA A 189 -10.02 -17.26 -17.21
C ALA A 189 -10.80 -16.25 -18.09
N ARG A 190 -11.05 -15.04 -17.58
CA ARG A 190 -11.78 -13.98 -18.30
C ARG A 190 -10.89 -13.23 -19.28
N ASP A 191 -9.71 -12.79 -18.84
CA ASP A 191 -8.85 -11.88 -19.63
C ASP A 191 -7.59 -12.53 -20.22
N GLY A 192 -7.25 -13.75 -19.79
CA GLY A 192 -6.08 -14.49 -20.24
C GLY A 192 -4.75 -14.04 -19.63
N TRP A 193 -4.75 -13.04 -18.73
CA TRP A 193 -3.55 -12.62 -18.01
C TRP A 193 -3.24 -13.59 -16.85
N PRO A 194 -1.97 -13.75 -16.45
CA PRO A 194 -1.54 -14.83 -15.57
C PRO A 194 -1.82 -14.55 -14.07
N TRP A 195 -3.01 -14.06 -13.75
CA TRP A 195 -3.45 -13.82 -12.36
C TRP A 195 -3.49 -15.10 -11.54
N ASP A 196 -3.88 -16.22 -12.15
CA ASP A 196 -3.90 -17.55 -11.56
C ASP A 196 -2.51 -18.01 -11.11
N LYS A 197 -1.46 -17.66 -11.85
CA LYS A 197 -0.08 -18.04 -11.53
C LYS A 197 0.47 -17.34 -10.29
N LEU A 198 -0.16 -16.25 -9.83
CA LEU A 198 0.19 -15.62 -8.56
C LEU A 198 -0.17 -16.50 -7.36
N VAL A 199 -1.08 -17.47 -7.53
CA VAL A 199 -1.45 -18.43 -6.49
C VAL A 199 -0.33 -19.44 -6.31
N VAL A 200 0.28 -19.44 -5.12
CA VAL A 200 1.31 -20.40 -4.76
C VAL A 200 0.69 -21.57 -4.05
N GLU A 201 0.78 -22.73 -4.68
CA GLU A 201 0.38 -24.01 -4.10
C GLU A 201 1.58 -24.77 -3.53
N ARG A 202 1.32 -25.78 -2.70
CA ARG A 202 2.32 -26.74 -2.26
C ARG A 202 1.83 -28.15 -2.55
N PRO A 203 2.67 -29.03 -3.14
CA PRO A 203 2.36 -30.45 -3.22
C PRO A 203 1.98 -31.01 -1.84
N GLY A 204 0.84 -31.70 -1.77
CA GLY A 204 0.34 -32.30 -0.54
C GLY A 204 -0.41 -31.35 0.42
N MET A 205 -0.66 -30.10 0.03
CA MET A 205 -1.64 -29.23 0.72
C MET A 205 -2.94 -29.17 -0.07
N ASP A 206 -4.06 -29.18 0.63
CA ASP A 206 -5.43 -29.08 0.11
C ASP A 206 -5.85 -27.64 -0.25
N ARG A 207 -5.07 -26.65 0.20
CA ARG A 207 -5.32 -25.23 0.01
C ARG A 207 -4.06 -24.46 -0.37
N PRO A 208 -4.18 -23.30 -1.06
CA PRO A 208 -3.05 -22.45 -1.41
C PRO A 208 -2.19 -22.10 -0.19
N LEU A 209 -0.89 -21.90 -0.38
CA LEU A 209 0.03 -21.45 0.68
C LEU A 209 0.00 -19.93 0.84
N ARG A 210 -0.11 -19.21 -0.29
CA ARG A 210 -0.19 -17.75 -0.37
C ARG A 210 -0.54 -17.31 -1.79
N VAL A 211 -0.86 -16.04 -1.96
CA VAL A 211 -0.95 -15.39 -3.28
C VAL A 211 0.09 -14.28 -3.33
N LEU A 212 0.98 -14.26 -4.32
CA LEU A 212 1.99 -13.20 -4.47
C LEU A 212 1.38 -11.94 -5.10
N ALA A 213 1.89 -10.77 -4.72
CA ALA A 213 1.57 -9.54 -5.42
C ALA A 213 2.15 -9.55 -6.86
N PRO A 214 1.56 -8.81 -7.82
CA PRO A 214 2.03 -8.79 -9.22
C PRO A 214 3.49 -8.34 -9.39
N THR A 215 3.99 -7.49 -8.49
CA THR A 215 5.41 -7.07 -8.43
C THR A 215 6.38 -8.23 -8.25
N HIS A 216 5.89 -9.36 -7.74
CA HIS A 216 6.64 -10.58 -7.49
C HIS A 216 6.29 -11.71 -8.46
N GLY A 217 5.53 -11.42 -9.51
CA GLY A 217 5.04 -12.41 -10.47
C GLY A 217 6.13 -13.22 -11.16
N ASP A 218 7.29 -12.61 -11.42
CA ASP A 218 8.44 -13.32 -12.03
C ASP A 218 8.91 -14.53 -11.21
N ALA A 219 8.76 -14.50 -9.87
CA ALA A 219 9.14 -15.61 -9.01
C ALA A 219 8.27 -16.87 -9.21
N VAL A 220 7.12 -16.73 -9.88
CA VAL A 220 6.14 -17.79 -10.15
C VAL A 220 5.76 -17.86 -11.63
N GLY A 221 6.50 -17.18 -12.51
CA GLY A 221 6.24 -17.18 -13.95
C GLY A 221 4.98 -16.42 -14.38
N ALA A 222 4.49 -15.50 -13.55
CA ALA A 222 3.41 -14.57 -13.88
C ALA A 222 4.01 -13.28 -14.45
N LYS A 223 3.93 -13.10 -15.78
CA LYS A 223 4.43 -11.91 -16.48
C LYS A 223 3.28 -11.01 -16.92
N PHE A 224 3.36 -9.73 -16.56
CA PHE A 224 2.34 -8.73 -16.88
C PHE A 224 2.87 -7.66 -17.85
N ASP A 225 3.98 -7.90 -18.55
CA ASP A 225 4.56 -6.94 -19.50
C ASP A 225 3.49 -6.45 -20.50
N GLY A 226 3.28 -5.14 -20.61
CA GLY A 226 2.29 -4.58 -21.53
C GLY A 226 0.85 -4.49 -20.99
N TYR A 227 0.56 -4.93 -19.76
CA TYR A 227 -0.79 -5.01 -19.22
C TYR A 227 -1.50 -3.66 -19.09
N PHE A 228 -0.86 -2.67 -18.48
CA PHE A 228 -1.42 -1.33 -18.26
C PHE A 228 -1.19 -0.37 -19.42
N GLU A 229 -0.32 -0.68 -20.37
CA GLU A 229 0.05 0.22 -21.46
C GLU A 229 -1.18 0.71 -22.26
N PRO A 230 -2.17 -0.14 -22.64
CA PRO A 230 -3.40 0.34 -23.27
C PRO A 230 -4.23 1.28 -22.39
N PHE A 231 -4.20 1.08 -21.06
CA PHE A 231 -4.86 1.98 -20.12
C PHE A 231 -4.15 3.33 -20.02
N VAL A 232 -2.81 3.32 -19.98
CA VAL A 232 -1.97 4.52 -20.01
C VAL A 232 -2.20 5.32 -21.29
N ASP A 233 -2.37 4.64 -22.44
CA ASP A 233 -2.73 5.29 -23.70
C ASP A 233 -4.02 6.10 -23.58
N LYS A 234 -5.07 5.52 -22.99
CA LYS A 234 -6.35 6.19 -22.77
C LYS A 234 -6.28 7.34 -21.77
N VAL A 235 -5.49 7.19 -20.72
CA VAL A 235 -5.22 8.29 -19.77
C VAL A 235 -4.54 9.45 -20.49
N TRP A 236 -3.54 9.17 -21.33
CA TRP A 236 -2.86 10.20 -22.10
C TRP A 236 -3.76 10.87 -23.13
N GLU A 237 -4.58 10.11 -23.86
CA GLU A 237 -5.58 10.66 -24.78
C GLU A 237 -6.53 11.63 -24.04
N ARG A 238 -7.09 11.19 -22.90
CA ARG A 238 -8.03 12.00 -22.10
C ARG A 238 -7.46 13.37 -21.74
N TYR A 239 -6.21 13.42 -21.27
CA TYR A 239 -5.60 14.64 -20.73
C TYR A 239 -4.79 15.45 -21.77
N CYS A 240 -4.71 14.99 -23.03
CA CYS A 240 -4.03 15.68 -24.14
C CYS A 240 -4.89 16.72 -24.88
N HIS A 241 -6.19 16.79 -24.61
CA HIS A 241 -7.10 17.71 -25.28
C HIS A 241 -7.08 19.11 -24.66
N PHE A 242 -6.00 19.84 -24.95
CA PHE A 242 -5.84 21.24 -24.61
C PHE A 242 -6.91 22.10 -25.32
N GLY A 243 -7.87 22.64 -24.57
CA GLY A 243 -8.72 23.76 -25.02
C GLY A 243 -9.74 23.48 -26.13
N LYS A 244 -10.10 22.23 -26.45
CA LYS A 244 -11.24 21.92 -27.34
C LYS A 244 -12.44 21.44 -26.52
N PRO A 245 -13.63 22.05 -26.65
CA PRO A 245 -14.83 21.55 -25.98
C PRO A 245 -15.16 20.14 -26.48
N CYS A 246 -15.70 19.34 -25.57
CA CYS A 246 -16.06 17.94 -25.77
C CYS A 246 -17.26 17.82 -26.71
N HIS A 247 -17.03 17.98 -28.02
CA HIS A 247 -18.01 17.61 -29.03
C HIS A 247 -17.62 16.28 -29.66
N GLY A 248 -17.77 15.24 -28.85
CA GLY A 248 -17.76 13.86 -29.27
C GLY A 248 -18.50 13.09 -28.20
N ASN A 249 -19.61 12.43 -28.56
CA ASN A 249 -20.31 11.50 -27.68
C ASN A 249 -19.27 10.68 -26.93
N GLY A 250 -19.34 10.68 -25.60
CA GLY A 250 -18.37 10.00 -24.74
C GLY A 250 -18.00 8.67 -25.37
N VAL A 251 -16.72 8.54 -25.75
CA VAL A 251 -16.26 7.36 -26.47
C VAL A 251 -16.35 6.22 -25.47
N ALA A 252 -17.46 5.47 -25.57
CA ALA A 252 -17.59 4.19 -24.94
C ALA A 252 -16.33 3.39 -25.29
N PHE A 253 -15.79 2.68 -24.30
CA PHE A 253 -14.83 1.63 -24.59
C PHE A 253 -15.47 0.76 -25.66
N GLY A 254 -14.83 0.65 -26.82
CA GLY A 254 -15.27 -0.29 -27.84
C GLY A 254 -15.42 -1.64 -27.17
N THR A 255 -16.51 -2.36 -27.45
CA THR A 255 -16.76 -3.72 -26.98
C THR A 255 -15.74 -4.75 -27.52
N ASP A 256 -14.64 -4.27 -28.09
CA ASP A 256 -13.52 -5.08 -28.51
C ASP A 256 -12.88 -5.64 -27.25
N LYS A 257 -12.84 -6.98 -27.19
CA LYS A 257 -12.16 -7.73 -26.14
C LYS A 257 -10.78 -7.07 -25.91
N PRO A 258 -10.40 -6.74 -24.67
CA PRO A 258 -9.07 -6.22 -24.40
C PRO A 258 -8.03 -7.14 -25.05
N PRO A 259 -6.96 -6.60 -25.65
CA PRO A 259 -5.91 -7.45 -26.18
C PRO A 259 -5.47 -8.38 -25.06
N GLY A 260 -5.57 -9.68 -25.30
CA GLY A 260 -4.98 -10.68 -24.42
C GLY A 260 -3.47 -10.44 -24.31
N PRO A 261 -2.76 -11.19 -23.45
CA PRO A 261 -1.31 -11.10 -23.39
C PRO A 261 -0.73 -11.20 -24.81
N PRO A 262 0.34 -10.44 -25.14
CA PRO A 262 0.98 -10.56 -26.44
C PRO A 262 1.27 -12.04 -26.73
N PRO A 263 1.08 -12.51 -27.98
CA PRO A 263 1.29 -13.90 -28.31
C PRO A 263 2.70 -14.33 -27.89
N GLY A 264 2.79 -15.45 -27.16
CA GLY A 264 4.06 -16.02 -26.75
C GLY A 264 4.95 -16.32 -27.97
N PRO A 265 6.27 -16.51 -27.77
CA PRO A 265 7.17 -16.91 -28.85
C PRO A 265 6.62 -18.17 -29.55
N ARG A 266 6.71 -18.20 -30.88
CA ARG A 266 6.16 -19.32 -31.66
C ARG A 266 6.94 -20.59 -31.33
N PRO A 267 6.32 -21.78 -31.36
CA PRO A 267 7.05 -23.04 -31.31
C PRO A 267 8.03 -23.08 -32.49
N GLY A 268 9.32 -22.88 -32.22
CA GLY A 268 10.37 -22.72 -33.23
C GLY A 268 11.38 -21.62 -32.93
N ASP A 269 11.05 -20.65 -32.06
CA ASP A 269 11.97 -19.60 -31.61
C ASP A 269 12.77 -20.00 -30.34
N ALA A 270 12.89 -21.31 -30.07
CA ALA A 270 13.69 -21.82 -28.97
C ALA A 270 15.19 -21.55 -29.24
N PRO A 271 15.96 -21.01 -28.28
CA PRO A 271 17.40 -20.82 -28.44
C PRO A 271 18.09 -22.18 -28.28
N GLY A 272 18.10 -22.97 -29.34
CA GLY A 272 18.74 -24.27 -29.38
C GLY A 272 19.20 -24.58 -30.80
N ASP A 273 20.15 -23.79 -31.30
CA ASP A 273 21.07 -24.14 -32.40
C ASP A 273 22.04 -22.98 -32.71
N ARG A 274 22.63 -22.36 -31.68
CA ARG A 274 23.83 -21.54 -31.85
C ARG A 274 25.02 -22.26 -31.20
N PRO A 275 26.17 -22.41 -31.90
CA PRO A 275 27.37 -22.95 -31.28
C PRO A 275 27.73 -22.11 -30.05
N PRO A 276 28.31 -22.72 -28.99
CA PRO A 276 28.56 -22.02 -27.74
C PRO A 276 29.47 -20.82 -28.01
N GLY A 277 28.90 -19.62 -27.88
CA GLY A 277 29.67 -18.40 -27.81
C GLY A 277 30.57 -18.42 -26.58
N PRO A 278 31.69 -17.67 -26.59
CA PRO A 278 32.53 -17.57 -25.41
C PRO A 278 31.70 -17.11 -24.21
N PRO A 279 32.02 -17.58 -22.98
CA PRO A 279 31.27 -17.21 -21.79
C PRO A 279 31.16 -15.68 -21.69
N PRO A 280 30.01 -15.13 -21.28
CA PRO A 280 29.86 -13.69 -21.14
C PRO A 280 30.92 -13.19 -20.16
N GLY A 281 31.80 -12.31 -20.67
CA GLY A 281 32.75 -11.58 -19.85
C GLY A 281 32.00 -10.72 -18.82
N PRO A 282 32.67 -10.38 -17.70
CA PRO A 282 32.03 -9.64 -16.62
C PRO A 282 31.49 -8.31 -17.13
N ARG A 283 30.19 -8.06 -16.92
CA ARG A 283 29.64 -6.71 -17.08
C ARG A 283 30.23 -5.83 -15.98
N PRO A 284 30.70 -4.61 -16.28
CA PRO A 284 31.15 -3.70 -15.25
C PRO A 284 29.94 -3.24 -14.43
N GLY A 285 29.79 -3.75 -13.20
CA GLY A 285 28.76 -3.27 -12.27
C GLY A 285 28.28 -4.27 -11.22
N ASP A 286 28.39 -5.58 -11.48
CA ASP A 286 27.91 -6.60 -10.53
C ASP A 286 29.03 -7.01 -9.57
N GLY A 287 29.20 -6.24 -8.51
CA GLY A 287 29.92 -6.69 -7.31
C GLY A 287 29.12 -7.77 -6.56
N PRO A 288 29.75 -8.55 -5.65
CA PRO A 288 29.13 -9.70 -5.00
C PRO A 288 28.19 -9.24 -3.88
N ASN A 289 27.05 -8.65 -4.23
CA ASN A 289 26.02 -8.16 -3.33
C ASN A 289 24.62 -8.34 -3.95
N GLY A 290 24.23 -9.59 -4.19
CA GLY A 290 22.84 -9.95 -4.47
C GLY A 290 21.99 -9.87 -3.20
N ALA A 291 21.66 -8.65 -2.77
CA ALA A 291 20.57 -8.43 -1.83
C ALA A 291 19.28 -8.23 -2.64
N PRO A 292 18.15 -8.88 -2.27
CA PRO A 292 16.87 -8.59 -2.91
C PRO A 292 16.53 -7.09 -2.73
N PRO A 293 15.77 -6.49 -3.66
CA PRO A 293 15.39 -5.09 -3.56
C PRO A 293 14.73 -4.83 -2.20
N ARG A 294 15.27 -3.86 -1.45
CA ARG A 294 14.81 -3.44 -0.13
C ARG A 294 13.44 -2.75 -0.24
N PHE A 295 12.37 -3.51 -0.46
CA PHE A 295 11.02 -3.07 -0.17
C PHE A 295 10.80 -3.22 1.34
N GLY A 296 10.55 -2.10 2.04
CA GLY A 296 10.16 -2.13 3.46
C GLY A 296 10.81 -1.07 4.35
N LEU A 297 12.08 -0.67 4.12
CA LEU A 297 12.73 0.32 5.03
C LEU A 297 12.74 1.76 4.50
N ARG A 298 12.92 1.98 3.19
CA ARG A 298 13.03 3.35 2.65
C ARG A 298 11.70 4.11 2.70
N HIS A 299 10.57 3.46 2.41
CA HIS A 299 9.25 4.09 2.46
C HIS A 299 8.79 4.42 3.88
N VAL A 300 9.09 3.57 4.86
CA VAL A 300 8.81 3.86 6.27
C VAL A 300 9.67 5.04 6.74
N LEU A 301 10.97 5.06 6.41
CA LEU A 301 11.89 6.13 6.83
C LEU A 301 11.65 7.48 6.13
N GLN A 302 11.23 7.49 4.86
CA GLN A 302 11.01 8.72 4.09
C GLN A 302 9.67 9.41 4.44
N LYS A 303 8.70 8.68 5.03
CA LYS A 303 7.48 9.28 5.63
C LYS A 303 7.81 10.16 6.87
N PHE A 304 8.92 9.93 7.56
CA PHE A 304 9.21 10.63 8.83
C PHE A 304 9.78 12.04 8.71
N HIS A 305 10.27 12.47 7.53
CA HIS A 305 10.76 13.85 7.35
C HIS A 305 9.70 14.82 6.83
N ASN A 306 8.59 14.34 6.21
CA ASN A 306 7.63 15.22 5.54
C ASN A 306 6.29 15.40 6.29
N HIS A 307 6.10 14.83 7.48
CA HIS A 307 4.88 15.04 8.29
C HIS A 307 5.06 15.98 9.50
N TYR A 308 6.22 16.62 9.64
CA TYR A 308 6.46 17.59 10.72
C TYR A 308 6.64 19.02 10.22
N HIS A 309 5.55 19.60 9.71
CA HIS A 309 5.28 21.03 9.86
C HIS A 309 3.76 21.25 9.88
N HIS A 310 3.21 21.27 11.10
CA HIS A 310 2.13 22.13 11.60
C HIS A 310 1.09 21.38 12.43
N SER A 311 1.14 21.65 13.74
CA SER A 311 0.00 22.18 14.48
C SER A 311 0.49 22.46 15.89
N HIS A 312 0.59 23.74 16.26
CA HIS A 312 0.39 24.28 17.61
C HIS A 312 0.22 25.80 17.43
N ASN A 313 -1.00 26.30 17.63
CA ASN A 313 -1.19 27.59 18.29
C ASN A 313 -2.61 27.68 18.86
N GLY A 314 -2.66 27.69 20.19
CA GLY A 314 -3.42 28.66 20.98
C GLY A 314 -4.94 28.58 20.92
N HIS A 315 -5.52 27.96 21.95
CA HIS A 315 -6.84 28.34 22.45
C HIS A 315 -6.87 29.82 22.84
N ALA A 316 -7.93 30.52 22.40
CA ALA A 316 -8.52 31.62 23.15
C ALA A 316 -10.04 31.46 23.12
N THR A 317 -10.62 31.34 24.30
CA THR A 317 -12.05 31.27 24.61
C THR A 317 -12.71 32.64 24.48
N ALA A 318 -13.98 32.69 24.02
CA ALA A 318 -15.11 33.50 24.53
C ALA A 318 -16.29 33.46 23.50
N PRO A 319 -17.51 33.92 23.83
CA PRO A 319 -18.58 33.09 24.39
C PRO A 319 -19.83 33.01 23.48
N GLN A 320 -20.72 32.08 23.81
CA GLN A 320 -22.08 31.98 23.26
C GLN A 320 -22.87 33.28 23.48
N GLN A 321 -23.50 33.80 22.43
CA GLN A 321 -24.69 34.64 22.55
C GLN A 321 -25.72 34.26 21.47
N HIS A 322 -26.91 33.89 21.96
CA HIS A 322 -28.16 33.91 21.22
C HIS A 322 -28.49 35.34 20.82
N ASN A 323 -29.07 35.58 19.63
CA ASN A 323 -30.07 36.63 19.47
C ASN A 323 -31.01 36.45 18.26
N TYR A 324 -32.28 36.43 18.65
CA TYR A 324 -33.54 36.74 17.99
C TYR A 324 -33.54 37.54 16.67
N TYR A 325 -34.45 37.11 15.77
CA TYR A 325 -35.00 37.88 14.68
C TYR A 325 -35.87 39.03 15.19
N LEU A 326 -35.65 40.25 14.68
CA LEU A 326 -36.66 41.32 14.65
C LEU A 326 -36.43 42.19 13.41
N GLY A 327 -37.48 42.35 12.61
CA GLY A 327 -37.47 43.08 11.35
C GLY A 327 -37.25 44.58 11.52
N GLN A 328 -36.53 45.17 10.58
CA GLN A 328 -36.46 46.62 10.42
C GLN A 328 -37.23 47.03 9.16
N GLN A 329 -38.23 47.89 9.37
CA GLN A 329 -38.87 48.67 8.31
C GLN A 329 -37.95 49.82 7.91
N HIS A 330 -37.80 50.06 6.61
CA HIS A 330 -37.07 51.19 6.06
C HIS A 330 -37.95 52.46 6.00
N TYR A 331 -37.47 53.56 6.58
CA TYR A 331 -38.01 54.91 6.35
C TYR A 331 -37.39 55.52 5.07
N TYR A 332 -38.22 56.06 4.18
CA TYR A 332 -37.80 56.84 3.01
C TYR A 332 -37.94 58.35 3.27
N TYR A 333 -36.92 59.14 2.92
CA TYR A 333 -37.04 60.59 2.74
C TYR A 333 -37.47 60.90 1.29
N PRO A 334 -38.38 61.88 1.05
CA PRO A 334 -38.81 62.23 -0.30
C PRO A 334 -37.80 63.18 -0.94
N GLY A 335 -37.20 62.78 -2.09
CA GLY A 335 -36.41 63.70 -2.92
C GLY A 335 -35.30 63.10 -3.80
N GLN A 336 -35.04 61.79 -3.78
CA GLN A 336 -34.02 61.19 -4.64
C GLN A 336 -34.64 60.30 -5.73
N GLN A 337 -34.35 60.64 -6.98
CA GLN A 337 -34.72 59.86 -8.16
C GLN A 337 -33.92 58.53 -8.14
N PRO A 338 -34.56 57.36 -8.34
CA PRO A 338 -33.86 56.09 -8.24
C PRO A 338 -32.81 55.96 -9.38
N PRO A 339 -31.63 55.37 -9.09
CA PRO A 339 -30.62 55.14 -10.13
C PRO A 339 -31.16 54.15 -11.19
N ALA A 340 -30.77 54.38 -12.44
CA ALA A 340 -31.15 53.53 -13.56
C ALA A 340 -30.76 52.06 -13.31
N PRO A 341 -31.58 51.08 -13.72
CA PRO A 341 -31.29 49.67 -13.51
C PRO A 341 -29.98 49.29 -14.21
N ALA A 342 -29.13 48.55 -13.49
CA ALA A 342 -27.89 48.02 -14.04
C ALA A 342 -28.17 47.16 -15.28
N PRO A 343 -27.31 47.19 -16.31
CA PRO A 343 -27.47 46.34 -17.48
C PRO A 343 -27.49 44.86 -17.07
N PRO A 344 -28.26 44.01 -17.77
CA PRO A 344 -28.30 42.59 -17.46
C PRO A 344 -26.90 41.99 -17.56
N PRO A 345 -26.55 41.01 -16.71
CA PRO A 345 -25.27 40.34 -16.79
C PRO A 345 -25.10 39.73 -18.19
N PRO A 346 -23.88 39.73 -18.75
CA PRO A 346 -23.64 39.10 -20.03
C PRO A 346 -24.09 37.62 -19.97
N PRO A 347 -24.62 37.06 -21.08
CA PRO A 347 -24.98 35.66 -21.12
C PRO A 347 -23.77 34.80 -20.71
N PRO A 348 -23.98 33.68 -19.98
CA PRO A 348 -22.88 32.81 -19.57
C PRO A 348 -22.10 32.39 -20.83
N GLN A 349 -20.81 32.74 -20.86
CA GLN A 349 -19.94 32.27 -21.93
C GLN A 349 -19.90 30.73 -21.87
N PRO A 350 -19.92 30.04 -23.03
CA PRO A 350 -19.76 28.59 -23.05
C PRO A 350 -18.44 28.24 -22.37
N GLN A 351 -18.51 27.65 -21.19
CA GLN A 351 -17.33 27.16 -20.49
C GLN A 351 -16.73 26.05 -21.36
N THR A 352 -15.59 26.31 -21.99
CA THR A 352 -14.75 25.25 -22.53
C THR A 352 -14.33 24.38 -21.36
N GLN A 353 -15.06 23.29 -21.11
CA GLN A 353 -14.66 22.28 -20.13
C GLN A 353 -13.35 21.66 -20.62
N THR A 354 -12.24 22.17 -20.09
CA THR A 354 -10.94 21.53 -20.23
C THR A 354 -10.88 20.41 -19.19
N HIS A 355 -10.82 19.15 -19.65
CA HIS A 355 -10.65 17.97 -18.79
C HIS A 355 -9.28 18.02 -18.11
N HIS A 356 -9.22 18.67 -16.96
CA HIS A 356 -8.01 18.79 -16.18
C HIS A 356 -7.96 17.73 -15.09
N LEU A 357 -6.84 17.03 -14.98
CA LEU A 357 -6.55 16.27 -13.78
C LEU A 357 -6.33 17.26 -12.62
N ARG A 358 -6.76 16.94 -11.42
CA ARG A 358 -6.51 17.71 -10.20
C ARG A 358 -5.95 16.78 -9.14
N ILE A 359 -4.71 17.00 -8.76
CA ILE A 359 -4.05 16.26 -7.68
C ILE A 359 -4.09 17.10 -6.41
N ASN A 360 -4.94 16.73 -5.47
CA ASN A 360 -4.78 17.19 -4.10
C ASN A 360 -3.56 16.50 -3.50
N THR A 361 -2.48 17.25 -3.31
CA THR A 361 -1.23 16.73 -2.73
C THR A 361 -1.36 16.40 -1.24
N GLN A 362 -2.44 16.88 -0.58
CA GLN A 362 -2.68 16.80 0.86
C GLN A 362 -1.44 17.23 1.67
N ALA A 363 -0.74 18.22 1.13
CA ALA A 363 0.50 18.79 1.63
C ALA A 363 0.53 20.29 1.27
N GLY A 364 1.62 20.98 1.62
CA GLY A 364 1.79 22.42 1.40
C GLY A 364 1.41 22.94 -0.01
N PRO A 365 1.71 22.23 -1.12
CA PRO A 365 1.33 22.67 -2.47
C PRO A 365 -0.18 22.71 -2.75
N GLY A 366 -1.03 22.11 -1.92
CA GLY A 366 -2.47 22.09 -2.12
C GLY A 366 -2.90 21.26 -3.33
N ILE A 367 -3.86 21.77 -4.11
CA ILE A 367 -4.40 21.12 -5.31
C ILE A 367 -3.66 21.63 -6.54
N LEU A 368 -3.06 20.71 -7.31
CA LEU A 368 -2.32 21.01 -8.53
C LEU A 368 -3.07 20.51 -9.75
N THR A 369 -3.14 21.35 -10.79
CA THR A 369 -3.75 20.99 -12.07
C THR A 369 -2.78 20.20 -12.94
N GLY A 370 -3.29 19.13 -13.55
CA GLY A 370 -2.62 18.20 -14.44
C GLY A 370 -3.14 18.29 -15.87
N HIS A 371 -2.26 18.32 -16.86
CA HIS A 371 -2.61 18.26 -18.28
C HIS A 371 -1.40 17.83 -19.14
N ILE A 372 -1.67 17.38 -20.37
CA ILE A 372 -0.63 17.12 -21.36
C ILE A 372 -0.59 18.32 -22.33
N PRO A 373 0.55 19.03 -22.48
CA PRO A 373 0.61 20.34 -23.13
C PRO A 373 0.17 20.38 -24.59
N HIS A 374 0.75 19.54 -25.45
CA HIS A 374 0.58 19.72 -26.90
C HIS A 374 0.33 18.42 -27.66
N ARG A 375 1.04 17.34 -27.34
CA ARG A 375 0.98 16.07 -28.08
C ARG A 375 0.99 14.87 -27.13
N PRO A 376 0.44 13.70 -27.53
CA PRO A 376 0.38 12.52 -26.67
C PRO A 376 1.76 11.97 -26.23
N SER A 377 2.85 12.40 -26.88
CA SER A 377 4.22 12.09 -26.48
C SER A 377 4.74 12.96 -25.34
N ASP A 378 4.10 14.09 -25.05
CA ASP A 378 4.53 15.00 -24.00
C ASP A 378 4.28 14.38 -22.61
N PRO A 379 5.10 14.72 -21.61
CA PRO A 379 4.82 14.33 -20.24
C PRO A 379 3.51 14.96 -19.74
N LEU A 380 2.83 14.27 -18.83
CA LEU A 380 1.77 14.84 -18.02
C LEU A 380 2.40 15.85 -17.06
N LEU A 381 2.08 17.14 -17.22
CA LEU A 381 2.52 18.18 -16.30
C LEU A 381 1.50 18.31 -15.18
N ILE A 382 1.92 18.15 -13.92
CA ILE A 382 1.11 18.39 -12.72
C ILE A 382 1.73 19.53 -11.94
N GLY A 383 1.09 20.71 -11.98
CA GLY A 383 1.78 21.94 -11.60
C GLY A 383 3.06 22.12 -12.44
N PRO A 384 4.23 22.38 -11.83
CA PRO A 384 5.49 22.50 -12.56
C PRO A 384 6.16 21.15 -12.88
N GLU A 385 5.63 20.02 -12.38
CA GLU A 385 6.35 18.74 -12.40
C GLU A 385 5.96 17.87 -13.60
N PRO A 386 6.93 17.43 -14.43
CA PRO A 386 6.67 16.49 -15.53
C PRO A 386 6.64 15.04 -15.06
N PHE A 387 5.64 14.29 -15.54
CA PHE A 387 5.52 12.84 -15.37
C PHE A 387 5.45 12.17 -16.74
N HIS A 388 6.47 11.36 -17.05
CA HIS A 388 6.46 10.52 -18.26
C HIS A 388 5.44 9.39 -18.13
N ARG A 389 5.08 8.78 -19.26
CA ARG A 389 4.19 7.61 -19.33
C ARG A 389 4.75 6.49 -18.44
N PRO A 390 3.99 5.98 -17.46
CA PRO A 390 4.41 4.82 -16.69
C PRO A 390 4.28 3.54 -17.52
N THR A 391 5.17 2.59 -17.28
CA THR A 391 5.02 1.20 -17.73
C THR A 391 4.18 0.39 -16.74
N THR A 392 3.80 -0.84 -17.10
CA THR A 392 3.18 -1.77 -16.16
C THR A 392 4.02 -1.98 -14.88
N ALA A 393 5.34 -2.13 -15.03
CA ALA A 393 6.24 -2.30 -13.90
C ALA A 393 6.25 -1.07 -12.98
N ASP A 394 6.22 0.14 -13.55
CA ASP A 394 6.13 1.37 -12.78
C ASP A 394 4.82 1.43 -11.98
N ILE A 395 3.68 1.08 -12.60
CA ILE A 395 2.37 1.13 -11.93
C ILE A 395 2.32 0.13 -10.78
N PHE A 396 2.62 -1.15 -11.02
CA PHE A 396 2.61 -2.14 -9.95
C PHE A 396 3.63 -1.84 -8.86
N GLY A 397 4.84 -1.43 -9.23
CA GLY A 397 5.96 -1.19 -8.30
C GLY A 397 5.88 0.12 -7.52
N CYS A 398 5.22 1.14 -8.07
CA CYS A 398 5.04 2.46 -7.45
C CYS A 398 6.37 3.18 -7.08
N ASN A 399 7.50 2.80 -7.66
CA ASN A 399 8.82 3.25 -7.22
C ASN A 399 9.86 3.48 -8.32
N SER A 400 9.49 3.26 -9.60
CA SER A 400 10.35 3.45 -10.77
C SER A 400 9.70 4.42 -11.76
N GLY A 401 10.45 4.77 -12.81
CA GLY A 401 9.98 5.65 -13.87
C GLY A 401 9.41 6.97 -13.30
N PRO A 402 8.16 7.35 -13.64
CA PRO A 402 7.55 8.58 -13.14
C PRO A 402 7.33 8.60 -11.62
N PHE A 403 7.35 7.44 -10.94
CA PHE A 403 7.13 7.32 -9.51
C PHE A 403 8.43 7.26 -8.68
N THR A 404 9.58 7.53 -9.30
CA THR A 404 10.85 7.64 -8.58
C THR A 404 10.87 8.91 -7.72
N THR A 405 11.07 8.74 -6.41
CA THR A 405 11.24 9.86 -5.47
C THR A 405 12.62 10.51 -5.63
N GLY A 406 12.71 11.81 -5.35
CA GLY A 406 13.96 12.57 -5.45
C GLY A 406 14.04 13.71 -4.43
N PRO A 407 14.90 14.71 -4.64
CA PRO A 407 15.00 15.87 -3.75
C PRO A 407 13.80 16.82 -3.83
N ASN A 408 12.96 16.71 -4.86
CA ASN A 408 11.83 17.61 -5.07
C ASN A 408 10.62 17.22 -4.21
N ALA A 409 10.30 18.07 -3.23
CA ALA A 409 9.20 17.85 -2.28
C ALA A 409 7.82 17.86 -2.95
N VAL A 410 7.59 18.74 -3.94
CA VAL A 410 6.32 18.81 -4.68
C VAL A 410 6.09 17.51 -5.44
N ARG A 411 7.11 17.04 -6.18
CA ARG A 411 7.07 15.75 -6.87
C ARG A 411 6.76 14.61 -5.92
N ASN A 412 7.46 14.55 -4.78
CA ASN A 412 7.26 13.50 -3.79
C ASN A 412 5.86 13.54 -3.16
N ALA A 413 5.20 14.69 -3.11
CA ALA A 413 3.82 14.81 -2.63
C ALA A 413 2.80 14.33 -3.69
N ILE A 414 3.08 14.52 -4.99
CA ILE A 414 2.23 14.07 -6.11
C ILE A 414 2.29 12.56 -6.29
N ILE A 415 3.50 11.96 -6.26
CA ILE A 415 3.76 10.56 -6.63
C ILE A 415 2.76 9.57 -6.02
N PRO A 416 2.50 9.57 -4.68
CA PRO A 416 1.59 8.60 -4.09
C PRO A 416 0.19 8.66 -4.68
N ARG A 417 -0.33 9.88 -4.91
CA ARG A 417 -1.69 10.10 -5.43
C ARG A 417 -1.82 9.65 -6.87
N LEU A 418 -0.82 10.00 -7.68
CA LEU A 418 -0.80 9.58 -9.08
C LEU A 418 -0.69 8.06 -9.21
N ALA A 419 0.23 7.44 -8.47
CA ALA A 419 0.43 5.99 -8.47
C ALA A 419 -0.84 5.23 -8.01
N ALA A 420 -1.48 5.67 -6.91
CA ALA A 420 -2.73 5.09 -6.43
C ALA A 420 -3.87 5.21 -7.45
N ALA A 421 -3.96 6.35 -8.15
CA ALA A 421 -4.99 6.55 -9.18
C ALA A 421 -4.81 5.61 -10.40
N PHE A 422 -3.56 5.28 -10.77
CA PHE A 422 -3.28 4.25 -11.78
C PHE A 422 -3.60 2.85 -11.27
N GLN A 423 -3.12 2.47 -10.07
CA GLN A 423 -3.38 1.16 -9.46
C GLN A 423 -4.88 0.85 -9.35
N ARG A 424 -5.68 1.86 -8.96
CA ARG A 424 -7.14 1.78 -8.82
C ARG A 424 -7.90 2.01 -10.12
N SER A 425 -7.19 2.27 -11.23
CA SER A 425 -7.74 2.67 -12.53
C SER A 425 -8.69 3.88 -12.51
N SER A 426 -8.76 4.64 -11.40
CA SER A 426 -9.72 5.73 -11.22
C SER A 426 -9.33 7.00 -11.99
N ILE A 427 -8.05 7.13 -12.37
CA ILE A 427 -7.53 8.29 -13.11
C ILE A 427 -8.24 8.52 -14.46
N ILE A 428 -8.86 7.50 -15.06
CA ILE A 428 -9.55 7.66 -16.36
C ILE A 428 -10.94 8.29 -16.23
N ASP A 429 -11.59 8.16 -15.08
CA ASP A 429 -12.97 8.63 -14.87
C ASP A 429 -13.05 9.81 -13.90
N CYS A 430 -12.07 9.93 -13.00
CA CYS A 430 -12.07 10.92 -11.95
C CYS A 430 -10.95 11.93 -12.17
N GLU A 431 -11.36 13.17 -12.43
CA GLU A 431 -10.46 14.31 -12.55
C GLU A 431 -9.83 14.66 -11.21
N ASP A 432 -10.57 14.52 -10.11
CA ASP A 432 -10.05 14.71 -8.75
C ASP A 432 -9.38 13.47 -8.20
N GLN A 433 -8.13 13.64 -7.80
CA GLN A 433 -7.37 12.60 -7.11
C GLN A 433 -6.76 13.15 -5.81
N PRO A 434 -6.79 12.38 -4.71
CA PRO A 434 -7.40 11.05 -4.58
C PRO A 434 -8.93 11.07 -4.70
N SER A 435 -9.46 10.05 -5.37
CA SER A 435 -10.89 9.84 -5.60
C SER A 435 -11.53 8.99 -4.49
N ASP A 436 -12.87 8.94 -4.47
CA ASP A 436 -13.64 8.12 -3.52
C ASP A 436 -13.59 6.62 -3.89
N VAL A 437 -13.77 5.76 -2.89
CA VAL A 437 -13.56 4.30 -3.00
C VAL A 437 -14.52 3.63 -3.99
N GLU A 438 -15.69 4.21 -4.22
CA GLU A 438 -16.71 3.76 -5.18
C GLU A 438 -16.21 3.86 -6.64
N THR A 439 -15.12 4.59 -6.87
CA THR A 439 -14.51 4.76 -8.19
C THR A 439 -13.42 3.73 -8.47
N PHE A 440 -12.96 2.99 -7.46
CA PHE A 440 -11.82 2.09 -7.59
C PHE A 440 -12.20 0.81 -8.32
N TYR A 441 -11.36 0.38 -9.25
CA TYR A 441 -11.50 -0.87 -10.01
C TYR A 441 -12.87 -1.01 -10.73
N ARG A 442 -13.57 0.10 -10.97
CA ARG A 442 -15.00 0.11 -11.37
C ARG A 442 -15.28 -0.69 -12.64
N TRP A 443 -14.35 -0.67 -13.58
CA TRP A 443 -14.50 -1.26 -14.92
C TRP A 443 -13.80 -2.60 -15.09
N HIS A 444 -13.48 -3.27 -13.97
CA HIS A 444 -12.84 -4.59 -14.00
C HIS A 444 -13.64 -5.64 -14.78
N ALA A 445 -14.97 -5.49 -14.86
CA ALA A 445 -15.85 -6.36 -15.62
C ALA A 445 -15.83 -6.08 -17.13
N ASP A 446 -15.46 -4.86 -17.55
CA ASP A 446 -15.40 -4.43 -18.95
C ASP A 446 -14.09 -4.83 -19.63
N GLY A 447 -13.19 -5.53 -18.92
CA GLY A 447 -11.88 -5.93 -19.43
C GLY A 447 -10.82 -4.83 -19.45
N ARG A 448 -11.10 -3.65 -18.87
CA ARG A 448 -10.10 -2.57 -18.77
C ARG A 448 -9.01 -2.94 -17.77
N PRO A 449 -7.72 -2.68 -18.08
CA PRO A 449 -6.64 -2.94 -17.15
C PRO A 449 -6.84 -2.23 -15.80
N THR A 450 -6.76 -3.02 -14.74
CA THR A 450 -6.76 -2.56 -13.35
C THR A 450 -5.93 -3.52 -12.47
N ASN A 451 -5.57 -3.13 -11.26
CA ASN A 451 -4.89 -4.05 -10.34
C ASN A 451 -5.90 -5.06 -9.76
N HIS A 452 -6.13 -6.19 -10.44
CA HIS A 452 -7.07 -7.21 -10.00
C HIS A 452 -6.63 -7.91 -8.71
N TYR A 453 -5.31 -7.98 -8.43
CA TYR A 453 -4.82 -8.45 -7.13
C TYR A 453 -5.36 -7.59 -5.99
N ALA A 454 -5.17 -6.27 -6.06
CA ALA A 454 -5.68 -5.36 -5.04
C ALA A 454 -7.21 -5.38 -4.97
N ARG A 455 -7.91 -5.35 -6.11
CA ARG A 455 -9.38 -5.44 -6.18
C ARG A 455 -9.91 -6.62 -5.37
N VAL A 456 -9.39 -7.82 -5.64
CA VAL A 456 -9.87 -9.06 -5.00
C VAL A 456 -9.44 -9.11 -3.52
N VAL A 457 -8.28 -8.56 -3.16
CA VAL A 457 -7.88 -8.41 -1.74
C VAL A 457 -8.87 -7.54 -0.97
N HIS A 458 -9.27 -6.38 -1.51
CA HIS A 458 -10.27 -5.53 -0.87
C HIS A 458 -11.65 -6.20 -0.83
N GLU A 459 -12.04 -6.92 -1.88
CA GLU A 459 -13.32 -7.63 -1.94
C GLU A 459 -13.48 -8.69 -0.83
N TRP A 460 -12.39 -9.36 -0.45
CA TRP A 460 -12.41 -10.48 0.50
C TRP A 460 -11.84 -10.17 1.89
N ASN A 461 -11.33 -8.96 2.12
CA ASN A 461 -11.18 -8.43 3.47
C ASN A 461 -12.55 -8.04 4.02
N ALA A 462 -12.84 -8.44 5.26
CA ALA A 462 -14.19 -8.39 5.78
C ALA A 462 -14.74 -6.97 5.98
N ASP A 463 -13.86 -5.99 6.20
CA ASP A 463 -14.18 -4.56 6.25
C ASP A 463 -13.76 -3.79 4.98
N GLY A 464 -13.36 -4.51 3.93
CA GLY A 464 -12.86 -3.92 2.70
C GLY A 464 -11.43 -3.40 2.76
N LYS A 465 -10.77 -3.42 3.92
CA LYS A 465 -9.44 -2.79 4.10
C LYS A 465 -8.30 -3.79 3.94
N GLY A 466 -7.23 -3.37 3.31
CA GLY A 466 -5.99 -4.12 3.21
C GLY A 466 -4.93 -3.35 2.44
N TYR A 467 -3.68 -3.37 2.89
CA TYR A 467 -2.59 -2.66 2.21
C TYR A 467 -2.08 -3.51 1.02
N ALA A 468 -2.73 -3.43 -0.14
CA ALA A 468 -2.47 -4.32 -1.28
C ALA A 468 -1.40 -3.80 -2.25
N PHE A 469 -1.04 -2.52 -2.17
CA PHE A 469 0.07 -1.90 -2.92
C PHE A 469 0.68 -0.73 -2.14
N ALA A 470 1.87 -0.26 -2.53
CA ALA A 470 2.70 0.64 -1.72
C ALA A 470 2.04 1.96 -1.24
N TYR A 471 1.01 2.43 -1.93
CA TYR A 471 0.30 3.68 -1.63
C TYR A 471 -1.21 3.49 -1.43
N ASP A 472 -1.62 2.34 -0.90
CA ASP A 472 -3.04 2.07 -0.62
C ASP A 472 -3.62 2.95 0.50
N ASP A 473 -2.75 3.60 1.27
CA ASP A 473 -3.09 4.60 2.29
C ASP A 473 -3.49 5.96 1.72
N VAL A 474 -3.34 6.15 0.40
CA VAL A 474 -3.86 7.33 -0.27
C VAL A 474 -5.38 7.27 -0.26
N GLN A 475 -6.01 8.29 0.31
CA GLN A 475 -7.46 8.44 0.36
C GLN A 475 -7.84 9.91 0.18
N ARG A 476 -9.06 10.16 -0.26
CA ARG A 476 -9.62 11.52 -0.28
C ARG A 476 -9.66 12.09 1.14
N ASP A 477 -9.49 13.40 1.28
CA ASP A 477 -9.65 14.07 2.58
C ASP A 477 -11.04 13.80 3.16
N GLY A 478 -11.09 13.34 4.42
CA GLY A 478 -12.33 12.89 5.06
C GLY A 478 -12.96 11.62 4.48
N GLY A 479 -12.32 10.99 3.48
CA GLY A 479 -12.77 9.76 2.86
C GLY A 479 -12.51 8.52 3.71
N ARG A 480 -13.02 7.38 3.22
CA ARG A 480 -12.85 6.07 3.88
C ARG A 480 -11.42 5.55 3.69
N ASP A 481 -10.81 5.06 4.77
CA ASP A 481 -9.52 4.34 4.71
C ASP A 481 -9.69 2.98 4.04
N GLN A 482 -8.71 2.61 3.21
CA GLN A 482 -8.60 1.30 2.55
C GLN A 482 -7.34 0.54 2.98
N SER A 483 -6.40 1.19 3.68
CA SER A 483 -5.07 0.62 3.92
C SER A 483 -5.00 -0.40 5.04
N GLY A 484 -6.03 -0.50 5.88
CA GLY A 484 -6.04 -1.47 6.97
C GLY A 484 -5.08 -1.09 8.09
N LYS A 485 -5.05 0.21 8.42
CA LYS A 485 -4.22 0.77 9.49
C LYS A 485 -5.00 1.09 10.77
N VAL A 486 -4.27 1.13 11.87
CA VAL A 486 -4.67 1.75 13.14
C VAL A 486 -3.54 2.65 13.62
N GLU A 487 -3.86 3.80 14.20
CA GLU A 487 -2.84 4.73 14.72
C GLU A 487 -3.30 5.49 15.96
N GLY A 488 -2.39 5.90 16.84
CA GLY A 488 -2.76 6.65 18.03
C GLY A 488 -1.59 7.18 18.85
N GLY A 489 -1.73 8.41 19.35
CA GLY A 489 -0.73 9.11 20.18
C GLY A 489 -0.80 8.83 21.69
N GLN A 490 -1.83 8.10 22.13
CA GLN A 490 -1.97 7.64 23.51
C GLN A 490 -2.62 6.26 23.50
N VAL A 491 -1.85 5.20 23.24
CA VAL A 491 -2.39 3.84 23.18
C VAL A 491 -2.56 3.27 24.60
N GLU A 492 -3.75 2.80 24.92
CA GLU A 492 -4.02 2.05 26.15
C GLU A 492 -3.87 0.54 25.92
N VAL A 493 -4.49 0.04 24.84
CA VAL A 493 -4.44 -1.37 24.44
C VAL A 493 -4.23 -1.45 22.93
N TRP A 494 -3.27 -2.29 22.52
CA TRP A 494 -3.15 -2.73 21.14
C TRP A 494 -3.21 -4.25 21.10
N VAL A 495 -4.19 -4.78 20.37
CA VAL A 495 -4.41 -6.20 20.16
C VAL A 495 -4.09 -6.54 18.71
N VAL A 496 -3.32 -7.62 18.54
CA VAL A 496 -3.01 -8.23 17.24
C VAL A 496 -3.55 -9.64 17.27
N GLU A 497 -4.57 -9.89 16.46
CA GLU A 497 -5.21 -11.20 16.38
C GLU A 497 -4.75 -11.93 15.13
N VAL A 498 -4.58 -13.25 15.21
CA VAL A 498 -4.16 -14.10 14.09
C VAL A 498 -5.10 -15.28 13.90
N GLY A 499 -5.50 -15.54 12.65
CA GLY A 499 -6.27 -16.72 12.25
C GLY A 499 -7.72 -16.45 11.83
N GLY A 500 -8.26 -15.26 12.11
CA GLY A 500 -9.52 -14.76 11.54
C GLY A 500 -10.81 -15.43 12.04
N GLY A 501 -10.77 -16.33 13.02
CA GLY A 501 -11.96 -17.07 13.48
C GLY A 501 -12.97 -16.25 14.28
N ASN A 502 -12.56 -15.13 14.87
CA ASN A 502 -13.42 -14.21 15.63
C ASN A 502 -13.59 -12.88 14.90
N ILE A 503 -13.77 -12.90 13.57
CA ILE A 503 -13.80 -11.67 12.79
C ILE A 503 -14.90 -10.72 13.29
N TRP A 504 -14.51 -9.46 13.53
CA TRP A 504 -15.42 -8.39 13.92
C TRP A 504 -15.49 -7.39 12.76
N VAL A 505 -16.70 -6.99 12.34
CA VAL A 505 -16.91 -6.12 11.16
C VAL A 505 -17.62 -4.80 11.50
N GLY A 506 -17.62 -4.41 12.77
CA GLY A 506 -18.38 -3.26 13.26
C GLY A 506 -19.64 -3.68 13.98
#